data_AF-A0A2H1EHR9-F1
#
_entry.id   AF-A0A2H1EHR9-F1
#
_cell.length_a   1.000
_cell.length_b   1.000
_cell.length_c   1.000
_cell.angle_alpha   90.00
_cell.angle_beta   90.00
_cell.angle_gamma   90.00
#
_symmetry.space_group_name_H-M   'P 1'
#
loop_
_entity.id
_entity.type
_entity.pdbx_description
1 polymer ?
#
loop_
_entity_poly.entity_id
_entity_poly.type
_entity_poly.pdbx_seq_one_letter_code
_entity_poly.pdbx_strand_id
1 'polypeptide(L)'
;MLTISPGLLYSKQYRKYRLDAYLEEELYDLITYCIQNSDASDYTTKEERIKQIGQELFADGGVDTLENMYFSIEHRVKDEISADAKPFRSLWNGISNEWNY
;
A
#
# COMPACT_ATOMS: atom_id res chain seq x y z
N MET A 1 -22.93 7.11 27.86
CA MET A 1 -21.51 6.70 27.82
C MET A 1 -21.49 5.36 27.08
N LEU A 2 -21.04 5.31 25.82
CA LEU A 2 -21.04 4.07 25.03
C LEU A 2 -19.84 3.23 25.47
N THR A 3 -20.07 2.16 26.23
CA THR A 3 -19.06 1.17 26.57
C THR A 3 -18.75 0.33 25.33
N ILE A 4 -17.65 0.62 24.64
CA ILE A 4 -17.17 -0.25 23.55
C ILE A 4 -16.62 -1.53 24.19
N SER A 5 -17.19 -2.68 23.82
CA SER A 5 -16.82 -3.98 24.37
C SER A 5 -15.40 -4.39 23.91
N PRO A 6 -14.50 -4.84 24.80
CA PRO A 6 -13.11 -5.19 24.45
C PRO A 6 -12.96 -6.18 23.30
N GLY A 7 -13.90 -7.13 23.15
CA GLY A 7 -13.90 -8.09 22.02
C GLY A 7 -14.16 -7.46 20.64
N LEU A 8 -14.87 -6.34 20.60
CA LEU A 8 -15.09 -5.58 19.36
C LEU A 8 -13.84 -4.81 18.93
N LEU A 9 -13.07 -4.30 19.90
CA LEU A 9 -11.79 -3.64 19.65
C LEU A 9 -10.75 -4.65 19.12
N TYR A 10 -10.63 -5.81 19.77
CA TYR A 10 -9.69 -6.85 19.35
C TYR A 10 -9.99 -7.38 17.94
N SER A 11 -11.26 -7.63 17.62
CA SER A 11 -11.65 -8.11 16.29
C SER A 11 -11.45 -7.06 15.18
N LYS A 12 -11.65 -5.76 15.47
CA LYS A 12 -11.33 -4.68 14.53
C LYS A 12 -9.82 -4.58 14.29
N GLN A 13 -9.03 -4.60 15.35
CA GLN A 13 -7.57 -4.51 15.25
C GLN A 13 -6.95 -5.72 14.55
N TYR A 14 -7.41 -6.94 14.84
CA TYR A 14 -6.97 -8.14 14.13
C TYR A 14 -7.32 -8.10 12.64
N ARG A 15 -8.50 -7.56 12.30
CA ARG A 15 -8.93 -7.39 10.90
C ARG A 15 -8.06 -6.37 10.17
N LYS A 16 -7.67 -5.28 10.84
CA LYS A 16 -6.74 -4.28 10.31
C LYS A 16 -5.38 -4.90 9.99
N TYR A 17 -4.72 -5.56 10.94
CA TYR A 17 -3.42 -6.21 10.68
C TYR A 17 -3.47 -7.21 9.52
N ARG A 18 -4.56 -7.96 9.41
CA ARG A 18 -4.78 -8.89 8.29
C ARG A 18 -4.92 -8.19 6.94
N LEU A 19 -5.58 -7.03 6.92
CA LEU A 19 -5.76 -6.23 5.70
C LEU A 19 -4.44 -5.57 5.31
N ASP A 20 -3.74 -4.94 6.26
CA ASP A 20 -2.46 -4.27 6.03
C ASP A 20 -1.43 -5.26 5.45
N ALA A 21 -1.28 -6.45 6.05
CA ALA A 21 -0.35 -7.46 5.54
C ALA A 21 -0.76 -8.01 4.16
N TYR A 22 -2.06 -8.14 3.88
CA TYR A 22 -2.53 -8.57 2.57
C TYR A 22 -2.23 -7.52 1.48
N LEU A 23 -2.51 -6.25 1.78
CA LEU A 23 -2.24 -5.14 0.87
C LEU A 23 -0.74 -4.92 0.67
N GLU A 24 0.08 -5.17 1.70
CA GLU A 24 1.53 -5.13 1.60
C GLU A 24 2.06 -6.20 0.62
N GLU A 25 1.64 -7.45 0.77
CA GLU A 25 2.02 -8.52 -0.17
C GLU A 25 1.55 -8.22 -1.59
N GLU A 26 0.29 -7.79 -1.75
CA GLU A 26 -0.25 -7.46 -3.06
C GLU A 26 0.51 -6.29 -3.70
N LEU A 27 0.80 -5.23 -2.94
CA LEU A 27 1.54 -4.07 -3.43
C LEU A 27 2.98 -4.45 -3.80
N TYR A 28 3.63 -5.32 -3.03
CA TYR A 28 4.96 -5.85 -3.33
C TYR A 28 4.96 -6.61 -4.66
N ASP A 29 4.00 -7.52 -4.86
CA ASP A 29 3.87 -8.31 -6.09
C ASP A 29 3.63 -7.41 -7.31
N LEU A 30 2.76 -6.40 -7.17
CA LEU A 30 2.43 -5.47 -8.26
C LEU A 30 3.63 -4.61 -8.65
N ILE A 31 4.34 -4.02 -7.68
CA ILE A 31 5.50 -3.17 -7.95
C ILE A 31 6.63 -4.01 -8.56
N THR A 32 6.91 -5.18 -8.00
CA THR A 32 7.92 -6.09 -8.55
C THR A 32 7.57 -6.51 -9.98
N TYR A 33 6.31 -6.82 -10.25
CA TYR A 33 5.83 -7.11 -11.59
C TYR A 33 6.07 -5.95 -12.55
N CYS A 34 5.69 -4.73 -12.18
CA CYS A 34 5.86 -3.54 -13.01
C CYS A 34 7.35 -3.23 -13.28
N ILE A 35 8.22 -3.40 -12.28
CA ILE A 35 9.67 -3.23 -12.43
C ILE A 35 10.25 -4.25 -13.42
N GLN A 36 9.82 -5.51 -13.35
CA GLN A 36 10.37 -6.59 -14.17
C GLN A 36 9.77 -6.66 -15.57
N ASN A 37 8.58 -6.09 -15.78
CA ASN A 37 7.79 -6.22 -17.01
C ASN A 37 7.28 -4.84 -17.49
N SER A 38 8.18 -3.87 -17.63
CA SER A 38 7.83 -2.47 -17.95
C SER A 38 7.14 -2.27 -19.32
N ASP A 39 7.21 -3.26 -20.21
CA ASP A 39 6.60 -3.26 -21.54
C ASP A 39 5.39 -4.22 -21.66
N ALA A 40 4.93 -4.80 -20.54
CA ALA A 40 3.78 -5.69 -20.53
C ALA A 40 2.49 -4.98 -20.92
N SER A 41 1.63 -5.67 -21.65
CA SER A 41 0.35 -5.13 -22.14
C SER A 41 -0.66 -4.84 -21.02
N ASP A 42 -0.51 -5.46 -19.86
CA ASP A 42 -1.35 -5.27 -18.67
C ASP A 42 -0.68 -4.39 -17.59
N TYR A 43 0.47 -3.76 -17.89
CA TYR A 43 1.18 -2.86 -16.99
C TYR A 43 0.26 -1.77 -16.41
N THR A 44 -0.54 -1.11 -17.27
CA THR A 44 -1.49 -0.06 -16.84
C THR A 44 -2.52 -0.59 -15.84
N THR A 45 -3.02 -1.81 -16.03
CA THR A 45 -3.96 -2.45 -15.09
C THR A 45 -3.33 -2.67 -13.72
N LYS A 46 -2.02 -2.98 -13.68
CA LYS A 46 -1.28 -3.12 -12.42
C LYS A 46 -1.11 -1.77 -11.73
N GLU A 47 -0.76 -0.72 -12.46
CA GLU A 47 -0.71 0.64 -11.90
C GLU A 47 -2.07 1.10 -11.35
N GLU A 48 -3.17 0.79 -12.03
CA GLU A 48 -4.52 1.08 -11.53
C GLU A 48 -4.80 0.37 -10.21
N ARG A 49 -4.38 -0.89 -10.05
CA ARG A 49 -4.53 -1.59 -8.77
C ARG A 49 -3.66 -0.96 -7.68
N ILE A 50 -2.41 -0.59 -7.99
CA ILE A 50 -1.54 0.13 -7.05
C ILE A 50 -2.23 1.41 -6.57
N LYS A 51 -2.87 2.18 -7.46
CA LYS A 51 -3.64 3.39 -7.08
C LYS A 51 -4.78 3.08 -6.12
N GLN A 52 -5.53 2.01 -6.37
CA GLN A 52 -6.64 1.60 -5.51
C GLN A 52 -6.16 1.19 -4.11
N ILE A 53 -5.04 0.46 -4.00
CA ILE A 53 -4.43 0.11 -2.71
C ILE A 53 -4.11 1.39 -1.92
N GLY A 54 -3.54 2.42 -2.56
CA GLY A 54 -3.32 3.72 -1.92
C GLY A 54 -4.60 4.34 -1.37
N GLN A 55 -5.72 4.26 -2.10
CA GLN A 55 -7.00 4.78 -1.63
C GLN A 55 -7.53 3.98 -0.42
N GLU A 56 -7.38 2.67 -0.42
CA GLU A 56 -7.79 1.79 0.68
C GLU A 56 -6.99 2.08 1.96
N LEU A 57 -5.66 2.21 1.84
CA LEU A 57 -4.76 2.54 2.95
C LEU A 57 -5.07 3.92 3.53
N PHE A 58 -5.28 4.91 2.66
CA PHE A 58 -5.64 6.26 3.09
C PHE A 58 -7.00 6.28 3.81
N ALA A 59 -7.97 5.51 3.34
CA ALA A 59 -9.27 5.41 3.99
C ALA A 59 -9.18 4.76 5.38
N ASP A 60 -8.20 3.88 5.63
CA ASP A 60 -8.02 3.23 6.93
C ASP A 60 -7.25 4.09 7.96
N GLY A 61 -6.22 4.84 7.53
CA GLY A 61 -5.40 5.62 8.48
C GLY A 61 -4.68 6.82 7.91
N GLY A 62 -5.14 7.36 6.78
CA GLY A 62 -4.62 8.59 6.20
C GLY A 62 -3.18 8.47 5.69
N VAL A 63 -2.47 9.60 5.70
CA VAL A 63 -1.10 9.72 5.18
C VAL A 63 -0.13 8.83 5.96
N ASP A 64 -0.30 8.69 7.28
CA ASP A 64 0.57 7.84 8.11
C ASP A 64 0.56 6.38 7.66
N THR A 65 -0.61 5.84 7.28
CA THR A 65 -0.68 4.47 6.74
C THR A 65 0.02 4.36 5.39
N LEU A 66 -0.08 5.39 4.53
CA LEU A 66 0.63 5.41 3.23
C LEU A 66 2.14 5.42 3.42
N GLU A 67 2.67 6.26 4.31
CA GLU A 67 4.10 6.34 4.59
C GLU A 67 4.63 5.03 5.20
N ASN A 68 3.91 4.46 6.18
CA ASN A 68 4.29 3.20 6.79
C ASN A 68 4.33 2.07 5.76
N MET A 69 3.33 2.00 4.88
CA MET A 69 3.27 0.99 3.83
C MET A 69 4.43 1.17 2.83
N TYR A 70 4.63 2.37 2.31
CA TYR A 70 5.71 2.62 1.34
C TYR A 70 7.09 2.39 1.93
N PHE A 71 7.30 2.70 3.20
CA PHE A 71 8.56 2.40 3.89
C PHE A 71 8.84 0.88 3.89
N SER A 72 7.84 0.05 4.20
CA SER A 72 7.99 -1.42 4.16
C SER A 72 8.31 -1.91 2.76
N ILE A 73 7.54 -1.45 1.77
CA ILE A 73 7.68 -1.84 0.36
C ILE A 73 9.04 -1.43 -0.21
N GLU A 74 9.50 -0.20 0.02
CA GLU A 74 10.81 0.26 -0.46
C GLU A 74 11.94 -0.60 0.09
N HIS A 75 11.90 -0.92 1.38
CA HIS A 75 12.90 -1.77 2.00
C HIS A 75 12.89 -3.17 1.40
N ARG A 76 11.71 -3.77 1.26
CA ARG A 76 11.56 -5.12 0.74
C ARG A 76 11.97 -5.24 -0.73
N VAL A 77 11.51 -4.34 -1.60
CA VAL A 77 11.89 -4.32 -3.02
C VAL A 77 13.39 -4.13 -3.20
N LYS A 78 14.00 -3.24 -2.41
CA LYS A 78 15.45 -3.03 -2.44
C LYS A 78 16.20 -4.28 -2.01
N ASP A 79 15.78 -4.93 -0.93
CA ASP A 79 16.49 -6.09 -0.37
C ASP A 79 16.29 -7.37 -1.18
N GLU A 80 15.07 -7.63 -1.68
CA GLU A 80 14.75 -8.88 -2.36
C GLU A 80 15.14 -8.88 -3.84
N ILE A 81 15.02 -7.75 -4.54
CA ILE A 81 15.27 -7.67 -5.98
C ILE A 81 16.26 -6.58 -6.41
N SER A 82 16.88 -5.86 -5.46
CA SER A 82 17.87 -4.80 -5.76
C SER A 82 17.35 -3.68 -6.66
N ALA A 83 16.05 -3.37 -6.58
CA ALA A 83 15.39 -2.34 -7.38
C ALA A 83 14.91 -1.15 -6.52
N ASP A 84 14.39 -0.11 -7.17
CA ASP A 84 13.83 1.08 -6.51
C ASP A 84 12.31 1.15 -6.71
N ALA A 85 11.57 1.15 -5.61
CA ALA A 85 10.12 1.30 -5.59
C ALA A 85 9.65 2.76 -5.54
N LYS A 86 10.55 3.72 -5.28
CA LYS A 86 10.21 5.16 -5.16
C LYS A 86 9.43 5.75 -6.33
N PRO A 87 9.70 5.39 -7.60
CA PRO A 87 8.94 5.92 -8.73
C PRO A 87 7.43 5.65 -8.64
N PHE A 88 7.02 4.59 -7.92
CA PHE A 88 5.61 4.25 -7.76
C PHE A 88 4.89 5.16 -6.75
N ARG A 89 5.61 5.89 -5.87
CA ARG A 89 4.98 6.82 -4.89
C ARG A 89 4.10 7.85 -5.57
N SER A 90 4.49 8.34 -6.75
CA SER A 90 3.73 9.34 -7.49
C SER A 90 2.38 8.82 -7.99
N LEU A 91 2.17 7.50 -8.05
CA LEU A 91 0.86 6.93 -8.39
C LEU A 91 -0.20 7.28 -7.34
N TRP A 92 0.19 7.58 -6.11
CA TRP A 92 -0.71 7.98 -5.03
C TRP A 92 -0.89 9.48 -4.90
N ASN A 93 -0.28 10.28 -5.78
CA ASN A 93 -0.55 11.71 -5.85
C ASN A 93 -2.03 11.97 -6.14
N GLY A 94 -2.59 13.00 -5.49
CA GLY A 94 -4.01 13.34 -5.60
C GLY A 94 -4.93 12.61 -4.61
N ILE A 95 -4.42 11.65 -3.83
CA ILE A 95 -5.16 11.06 -2.69
C ILE A 95 -5.28 12.06 -1.54
N SER A 96 -4.20 12.78 -1.24
CA SER A 96 -4.14 13.84 -0.23
C SER A 96 -3.28 14.99 -0.71
N ASN A 97 -3.58 16.22 -0.26
CA ASN A 97 -2.74 17.40 -0.49
C ASN A 97 -1.38 17.31 0.21
N GLU A 98 -1.23 16.38 1.16
CA GLU A 98 0.02 16.13 1.90
C GLU A 98 0.93 15.13 1.18
N TRP A 99 0.41 14.34 0.23
CA TRP A 99 1.17 13.35 -0.53
C TRP A 99 1.58 13.91 -1.90
N ASN A 100 2.86 14.34 -2.02
CA ASN A 100 3.39 15.00 -3.22
C ASN A 100 4.79 14.48 -3.57
N TYR A 101 4.84 13.40 -4.34
CA TYR A 101 6.08 12.74 -4.78
C TYR A 101 6.32 12.85 -6.29
#